data_AF-A0A7S4T6J3-F1
#
_entry.id   AF-A0A7S4T6J3-F1
#
_cell.length_a   1.000
_cell.length_b   1.000
_cell.length_c   1.000
_cell.angle_alpha   90.00
_cell.angle_beta   90.00
_cell.angle_gamma   90.00
#
_symmetry.space_group_name_H-M   'P 1'
#
loop_
_entity.id
_entity.type
_entity.pdbx_description
1 polymer ?
#
loop_
_entity_poly.entity_id
_entity_poly.type
_entity_poly.pdbx_seq_one_letter_code
_entity_poly.pdbx_strand_id
1 'polypeptide(L)'
;EEERTTNLLVKPDYYVSHLLGHEGPGSLLSYLKSKGWANSVGSATNVEIADFETFLVTVELTSRGLDYIDDVCEAVFAYVQMMQNNVIPNYIFDEVLQLSDLQWRYLTKGDAANYAQSLVSAMKKYPPSLYVAGPRRIALRDISEDDKKGETTVKLLDTSEPRSQFSSNAQREDARRAVTNYASKLKVNDVKVTVLSKTFEGKTSMSERWYGTKYNIKPIKQATLVRWSSPPLASGMGISLPRPNLFIPSESGLRLKGKTKAVAEKNKNMNGKTIDARKKTFEERMVAATPPALIRDDGRWTVHFKQDDVFGKPKAFVILQLSSKNTYDTPKRAVLGQLYEACVTDRLEEYAYDATLADLSYNVQVLPRGVRLSFGGYNDRLADFASYITGKLARDLDDVLPSIRKIFGHQEREKLSCRVILMKKKPWIL
;
A
#
# COMPACT_ATOMS: atom_id res chain seq x y z
N GLU A 1 4.45 -29.24 0.62
CA GLU A 1 5.64 -28.50 0.18
C GLU A 1 5.39 -27.68 -1.08
N GLU A 2 4.84 -28.26 -2.15
CA GLU A 2 4.56 -27.57 -3.41
C GLU A 2 3.71 -26.28 -3.27
N GLU A 3 2.62 -26.32 -2.52
CA GLU A 3 1.78 -25.14 -2.26
C GLU A 3 2.55 -24.03 -1.53
N ARG A 4 3.43 -24.38 -0.59
CA ARG A 4 4.25 -23.43 0.16
C ARG A 4 5.25 -22.74 -0.77
N THR A 5 5.91 -23.52 -1.63
CA THR A 5 6.81 -22.99 -2.66
C THR A 5 6.07 -22.09 -3.65
N THR A 6 4.87 -22.49 -4.06
CA THR A 6 4.00 -21.69 -4.94
C THR A 6 3.68 -20.35 -4.29
N ASN A 7 3.20 -20.35 -3.05
CA ASN A 7 2.87 -19.12 -2.33
C ASN A 7 4.11 -18.23 -2.13
N LEU A 8 5.27 -18.81 -1.85
CA LEU A 8 6.51 -18.05 -1.65
C LEU A 8 6.97 -17.31 -2.94
N LEU A 9 6.77 -17.92 -4.10
CA LEU A 9 7.19 -17.39 -5.40
C LEU A 9 6.13 -16.48 -6.04
N VAL A 10 4.85 -16.82 -5.89
CA VAL A 10 3.72 -16.07 -6.46
C VAL A 10 3.30 -14.91 -5.56
N LYS A 11 3.33 -15.10 -4.23
CA LYS A 11 2.86 -14.19 -3.17
C LYS A 11 1.36 -13.86 -3.29
N PRO A 12 0.47 -14.88 -3.28
CA PRO A 12 -0.97 -14.65 -3.41
C PRO A 12 -1.54 -13.81 -2.27
N ASP A 13 -0.92 -13.88 -1.10
CA ASP A 13 -1.26 -13.10 0.08
C ASP A 13 -1.08 -11.59 -0.14
N TYR A 14 -0.08 -11.19 -0.94
CA TYR A 14 0.11 -9.80 -1.34
C TYR A 14 -1.08 -9.26 -2.15
N TYR A 15 -1.61 -10.05 -3.09
CA TYR A 15 -2.80 -9.67 -3.88
C TYR A 15 -4.06 -9.61 -3.01
N VAL A 16 -4.27 -10.61 -2.14
CA VAL A 16 -5.42 -10.63 -1.24
C VAL A 16 -5.38 -9.46 -0.27
N SER A 17 -4.20 -9.12 0.24
CA SER A 17 -4.00 -7.95 1.08
C SER A 17 -4.20 -6.64 0.32
N HIS A 18 -3.70 -6.54 -0.91
CA HIS A 18 -3.92 -5.37 -1.77
C HIS A 18 -5.41 -5.11 -2.01
N LEU A 19 -6.22 -6.17 -2.18
CA LEU A 19 -7.66 -6.05 -2.40
C LEU A 19 -8.44 -5.73 -1.13
N LEU A 20 -8.20 -6.45 -0.02
CA LEU A 20 -8.94 -6.23 1.24
C LEU A 20 -8.60 -4.90 1.90
N GLY A 21 -7.34 -4.47 1.82
CA GLY A 21 -6.85 -3.21 2.35
C GLY A 21 -6.94 -2.04 1.37
N HIS A 22 -7.66 -2.17 0.26
CA HIS A 22 -7.82 -1.06 -0.68
C HIS A 22 -8.60 0.10 -0.03
N GLU A 23 -8.18 1.35 -0.24
CA GLU A 23 -8.82 2.52 0.39
C GLU A 23 -9.52 3.44 -0.62
N GLY A 24 -9.39 3.17 -1.92
CA GLY A 24 -10.10 3.91 -2.97
C GLY A 24 -11.62 3.67 -3.01
N PRO A 25 -12.33 4.34 -3.94
CA PRO A 25 -13.80 4.31 -4.03
C PRO A 25 -14.38 2.90 -4.20
N GLY A 26 -15.46 2.61 -3.47
CA GLY A 26 -16.14 1.30 -3.50
C GLY A 26 -15.42 0.20 -2.70
N SER A 27 -14.33 0.53 -2.02
CA SER A 27 -13.63 -0.40 -1.14
C SER A 27 -14.43 -0.75 0.12
N LEU A 28 -13.96 -1.79 0.84
CA LEU A 28 -14.45 -2.11 2.18
C LEU A 28 -14.33 -0.90 3.13
N LEU A 29 -13.19 -0.18 3.09
CA LEU A 29 -13.01 1.00 3.93
C LEU A 29 -14.00 2.11 3.56
N SER A 30 -14.21 2.38 2.27
CA SER A 30 -15.18 3.40 1.81
C SER A 30 -16.59 3.09 2.33
N TYR A 31 -17.02 1.81 2.30
CA TYR A 31 -18.29 1.39 2.91
C TYR A 31 -18.32 1.63 4.43
N LEU A 32 -17.30 1.19 5.18
CA LEU A 32 -17.26 1.33 6.63
C LEU A 32 -17.20 2.81 7.07
N LYS A 33 -16.48 3.66 6.33
CA LYS A 33 -16.48 5.12 6.50
C LYS A 33 -17.86 5.71 6.26
N SER A 34 -18.58 5.29 5.21
CA SER A 34 -19.94 5.77 4.92
C SER A 34 -20.95 5.48 6.03
N LYS A 35 -20.76 4.40 6.79
CA LYS A 35 -21.55 4.06 7.98
C LYS A 35 -21.09 4.79 9.25
N GLY A 36 -19.92 5.42 9.20
CA GLY A 36 -19.25 6.01 10.35
C GLY A 36 -18.75 4.95 11.34
N TRP A 37 -18.42 3.75 10.87
CA TRP A 37 -17.97 2.63 11.71
C TRP A 37 -16.45 2.52 11.81
N ALA A 38 -15.69 2.96 10.80
CA ALA A 38 -14.24 2.86 10.81
C ALA A 38 -13.55 4.07 10.17
N ASN A 39 -12.29 4.32 10.56
CA ASN A 39 -11.40 5.33 10.00
C ASN A 39 -10.35 4.73 9.06
N SER A 40 -9.90 3.51 9.32
CA SER A 40 -8.90 2.82 8.49
C SER A 40 -9.14 1.31 8.45
N VAL A 41 -8.74 0.69 7.35
CA VAL A 41 -8.68 -0.77 7.17
C VAL A 41 -7.29 -1.09 6.65
N GLY A 42 -6.60 -2.02 7.29
CA GLY A 42 -5.35 -2.56 6.79
C GLY A 42 -5.42 -4.07 6.75
N SER A 43 -4.66 -4.70 5.87
CA SER A 43 -4.45 -6.13 5.92
C SER A 43 -2.99 -6.47 5.77
N ALA A 44 -2.58 -7.59 6.36
CA ALA A 44 -1.23 -8.09 6.26
C ALA A 44 -1.17 -9.57 6.57
N THR A 45 -0.24 -10.25 5.95
CA THR A 45 0.17 -11.58 6.39
C THR A 45 1.17 -11.46 7.52
N ASN A 46 0.98 -12.25 8.58
CA ASN A 46 1.98 -12.41 9.61
C ASN A 46 2.50 -13.85 9.62
N VAL A 47 3.80 -13.98 9.35
CA VAL A 47 4.53 -15.25 9.37
C VAL A 47 5.48 -15.22 10.57
N GLU A 48 4.95 -15.49 11.75
CA GLU A 48 5.72 -15.46 12.99
C GLU A 48 6.41 -16.79 13.30
N ILE A 49 5.87 -17.93 12.83
CA ILE A 49 6.45 -19.25 13.09
C ILE A 49 6.38 -20.18 11.87
N ALA A 50 7.16 -21.28 11.88
CA ALA A 50 7.33 -22.18 10.74
C ALA A 50 6.06 -22.96 10.35
N ASP A 51 5.13 -23.14 11.29
CA ASP A 51 4.08 -24.17 11.19
C ASP A 51 2.70 -23.61 10.83
N PHE A 52 2.47 -22.31 11.00
CA PHE A 52 1.25 -21.65 10.55
C PHE A 52 1.50 -20.21 10.10
N GLU A 53 0.61 -19.74 9.25
CA GLU A 53 0.52 -18.37 8.77
C GLU A 53 -0.80 -17.79 9.25
N THR A 54 -0.79 -16.50 9.58
CA THR A 54 -2.03 -15.78 9.88
C THR A 54 -2.24 -14.66 8.89
N PHE A 55 -3.48 -14.50 8.44
CA PHE A 55 -3.90 -13.35 7.67
C PHE A 55 -4.65 -12.40 8.61
N LEU A 56 -4.15 -11.18 8.69
CA LEU A 56 -4.62 -10.15 9.61
C LEU A 56 -5.44 -9.10 8.85
N VAL A 57 -6.67 -8.83 9.30
CA VAL A 57 -7.45 -7.65 8.87
C VAL A 57 -7.61 -6.71 10.06
N THR A 58 -7.07 -5.51 9.96
CA THR A 58 -7.09 -4.47 10.98
C THR A 58 -8.17 -3.46 10.62
N VAL A 59 -9.07 -3.13 11.53
CA VAL A 59 -10.06 -2.07 11.33
C VAL A 59 -9.95 -1.09 12.49
N GLU A 60 -9.71 0.18 12.20
CA GLU A 60 -9.73 1.23 13.22
C GLU A 60 -11.15 1.73 13.43
N LEU A 61 -11.80 1.26 14.50
CA LEU A 61 -13.21 1.55 14.76
C LEU A 61 -13.39 2.97 15.30
N THR A 62 -14.49 3.61 14.91
CA THR A 62 -15.02 4.77 15.62
C THR A 62 -15.71 4.34 16.92
N SER A 63 -16.04 5.28 17.80
CA SER A 63 -16.88 4.99 18.98
C SER A 63 -18.22 4.36 18.58
N ARG A 64 -18.81 4.80 17.45
CA ARG A 64 -20.02 4.19 16.89
C ARG A 64 -19.75 2.79 16.37
N GLY A 65 -18.65 2.57 15.66
CA GLY A 65 -18.29 1.26 15.10
C GLY A 65 -18.14 0.18 16.16
N LEU A 66 -17.78 0.55 17.39
CA LEU A 66 -17.71 -0.37 18.53
C LEU A 66 -19.07 -1.03 18.85
N ASP A 67 -20.19 -0.34 18.59
CA ASP A 67 -21.53 -0.89 18.80
C ASP A 67 -21.98 -1.82 17.65
N TYR A 68 -21.24 -1.83 16.53
CA TYR A 68 -21.58 -2.54 15.29
C TYR A 68 -20.46 -3.52 14.86
N ILE A 69 -19.74 -4.12 15.83
CA ILE A 69 -18.64 -5.05 15.55
C ILE A 69 -19.07 -6.20 14.62
N ASP A 70 -20.24 -6.79 14.89
CA ASP A 70 -20.75 -7.90 14.09
C ASP A 70 -21.03 -7.48 12.64
N ASP A 71 -21.51 -6.26 12.41
CA ASP A 71 -21.75 -5.69 11.07
C ASP A 71 -20.45 -5.36 10.34
N VAL A 72 -19.43 -4.89 11.06
CA VAL A 72 -18.08 -4.69 10.50
C VAL A 72 -17.49 -6.04 10.06
N CYS A 73 -17.57 -7.06 10.90
CA CYS A 73 -17.11 -8.41 10.55
C CYS A 73 -17.92 -9.00 9.38
N GLU A 74 -19.23 -8.79 9.34
CA GLU A 74 -20.08 -9.20 8.22
C GLU A 74 -19.65 -8.53 6.90
N ALA A 75 -19.32 -7.24 6.91
CA ALA A 75 -18.80 -6.54 5.73
C ALA A 75 -17.43 -7.07 5.27
N VAL A 76 -16.54 -7.41 6.21
CA VAL A 76 -15.26 -8.06 5.90
C VAL A 76 -15.51 -9.41 5.20
N PHE A 77 -16.41 -10.23 5.73
CA PHE A 77 -16.74 -11.53 5.12
C PHE A 77 -17.51 -11.39 3.80
N ALA A 78 -18.32 -10.34 3.62
CA ALA A 78 -18.93 -10.03 2.33
C ALA A 78 -17.86 -9.77 1.26
N TYR A 79 -16.82 -9.01 1.60
CA TYR A 79 -15.69 -8.76 0.69
C TYR A 79 -14.90 -10.05 0.39
N VAL A 80 -14.61 -10.85 1.42
CA VAL A 80 -13.94 -12.16 1.26
C VAL A 80 -14.76 -13.07 0.34
N GLN A 81 -16.07 -13.15 0.53
CA GLN A 81 -16.96 -13.97 -0.30
C GLN A 81 -17.01 -13.46 -1.74
N MET A 82 -16.99 -12.14 -1.95
CA MET A 82 -16.87 -11.54 -3.29
C MET A 82 -15.59 -12.00 -4.00
N MET A 83 -14.43 -12.00 -3.31
CA MET A 83 -13.17 -12.49 -3.89
C MET A 83 -13.16 -13.99 -4.16
N GLN A 84 -13.88 -14.78 -3.35
CA GLN A 84 -13.97 -16.23 -3.50
C GLN A 84 -14.89 -16.64 -4.66
N ASN A 85 -15.98 -15.91 -4.87
CA ASN A 85 -17.02 -16.27 -5.83
C ASN A 85 -16.86 -15.60 -7.20
N ASN A 86 -16.20 -14.44 -7.28
CA ASN A 86 -16.05 -13.70 -8.52
C ASN A 86 -14.66 -13.89 -9.12
N VAL A 87 -14.59 -13.89 -10.46
CA VAL A 87 -13.31 -13.86 -11.16
C VAL A 87 -12.68 -12.48 -11.00
N ILE A 88 -11.53 -12.42 -10.32
CA ILE A 88 -10.75 -11.17 -10.16
C ILE A 88 -10.29 -10.70 -11.56
N PRO A 89 -10.55 -9.47 -12.02
CA PRO A 89 -10.15 -9.05 -13.36
C PRO A 89 -8.64 -9.15 -13.64
N ASN A 90 -8.26 -9.41 -14.90
CA ASN A 90 -6.85 -9.51 -15.31
C ASN A 90 -6.04 -8.24 -15.01
N TYR A 91 -6.64 -7.06 -15.18
CA TYR A 91 -5.93 -5.79 -14.97
C TYR A 91 -5.39 -5.67 -13.55
N ILE A 92 -6.07 -6.22 -12.52
CA ILE A 92 -5.59 -6.18 -11.13
C ILE A 92 -4.26 -6.92 -11.00
N PHE A 93 -4.13 -8.07 -11.65
CA PHE A 93 -2.88 -8.82 -11.64
C PHE A 93 -1.77 -8.07 -12.39
N ASP A 94 -2.11 -7.48 -13.54
CA ASP A 94 -1.18 -6.72 -14.36
C ASP A 94 -0.68 -5.45 -13.64
N GLU A 95 -1.58 -4.73 -12.95
CA GLU A 95 -1.26 -3.53 -12.16
C GLU A 95 -0.37 -3.88 -10.97
N VAL A 96 -0.72 -4.89 -10.18
CA VAL A 96 0.08 -5.33 -9.04
C VAL A 96 1.48 -5.76 -9.47
N LEU A 97 1.62 -6.42 -10.63
CA LEU A 97 2.91 -6.75 -11.22
C LEU A 97 3.69 -5.49 -11.63
N GLN A 98 3.06 -4.55 -12.33
CA GLN A 98 3.68 -3.29 -12.75
C GLN A 98 4.18 -2.48 -11.55
N LEU A 99 3.35 -2.32 -10.52
CA LEU A 99 3.72 -1.64 -9.28
C LEU A 99 4.90 -2.32 -8.60
N SER A 100 4.89 -3.64 -8.48
CA SER A 100 6.00 -4.42 -7.90
C SER A 100 7.30 -4.26 -8.70
N ASP A 101 7.24 -4.27 -10.04
CA ASP A 101 8.42 -4.11 -10.89
C ASP A 101 9.00 -2.69 -10.83
N LEU A 102 8.14 -1.66 -10.79
CA LEU A 102 8.55 -0.27 -10.61
C LEU A 102 9.28 -0.08 -9.27
N GLN A 103 8.74 -0.62 -8.19
CA GLN A 103 9.34 -0.58 -6.85
C GLN A 103 10.68 -1.32 -6.81
N TRP A 104 10.79 -2.45 -7.53
CA TRP A 104 12.02 -3.22 -7.65
C TRP A 104 13.11 -2.45 -8.42
N ARG A 105 12.80 -1.98 -9.63
CA ARG A 105 13.75 -1.30 -10.53
C ARG A 105 14.29 -0.01 -9.94
N TYR A 106 13.44 0.71 -9.23
CA TYR A 106 13.77 2.03 -8.69
C TYR A 106 13.90 2.03 -7.16
N LEU A 107 14.17 0.87 -6.56
CA LEU A 107 14.38 0.73 -5.13
C LEU A 107 15.45 1.69 -4.61
N THR A 108 15.18 2.36 -3.49
CA THR A 108 16.15 3.24 -2.84
C THR A 108 17.09 2.45 -1.97
N LYS A 109 18.38 2.79 -2.03
CA LYS A 109 19.40 2.20 -1.16
C LYS A 109 19.00 2.50 0.29
N GLY A 110 18.64 1.46 1.03
CA GLY A 110 18.33 1.53 2.44
C GLY A 110 19.57 1.37 3.32
N ASP A 111 19.32 1.24 4.61
CA ASP A 111 20.34 0.90 5.60
C ASP A 111 21.01 -0.45 5.29
N ALA A 112 22.34 -0.48 5.44
CA ALA A 112 23.14 -1.65 5.06
C ALA A 112 22.92 -2.85 5.99
N ALA A 113 22.74 -2.62 7.28
CA ALA A 113 22.53 -3.68 8.26
C ALA A 113 21.17 -4.36 8.04
N ASN A 114 20.11 -3.56 7.86
CA ASN A 114 18.79 -4.06 7.52
C ASN A 114 18.79 -4.86 6.20
N TYR A 115 19.54 -4.38 5.20
CA TYR A 115 19.68 -5.08 3.94
C TYR A 115 20.39 -6.43 4.08
N ALA A 116 21.50 -6.49 4.82
CA ALA A 116 22.21 -7.75 5.09
C ALA A 116 21.32 -8.75 5.83
N GLN A 117 20.56 -8.31 6.85
CA GLN A 117 19.61 -9.14 7.58
C GLN A 117 18.50 -9.70 6.67
N SER A 118 17.98 -8.86 5.77
CA SER A 118 16.98 -9.27 4.77
C SER A 118 17.53 -10.36 3.85
N LEU A 119 18.77 -10.24 3.39
CA LEU A 119 19.41 -11.26 2.54
C LEU A 119 19.61 -12.59 3.28
N VAL A 120 20.12 -12.57 4.52
CA VAL A 120 20.28 -13.80 5.32
C VAL A 120 18.94 -14.50 5.53
N SER A 121 17.87 -13.74 5.76
CA SER A 121 16.51 -14.29 5.86
C SER A 121 16.02 -14.90 4.55
N ALA A 122 16.38 -14.29 3.42
CA ALA A 122 16.08 -14.80 2.09
C ALA A 122 16.83 -16.11 1.80
N MET A 123 18.07 -16.24 2.26
CA MET A 123 18.89 -17.45 2.05
C MET A 123 18.29 -18.72 2.65
N LYS A 124 17.44 -18.58 3.67
CA LYS A 124 16.72 -19.69 4.31
C LYS A 124 15.47 -20.12 3.52
N LYS A 125 14.98 -19.29 2.60
CA LYS A 125 13.67 -19.46 1.94
C LYS A 125 13.79 -19.65 0.43
N TYR A 126 14.77 -19.00 -0.19
CA TYR A 126 14.92 -18.93 -1.65
C TYR A 126 16.20 -19.63 -2.11
N PRO A 127 16.27 -20.11 -3.36
CA PRO A 127 17.52 -20.55 -3.96
C PRO A 127 18.49 -19.36 -4.19
N PRO A 128 19.79 -19.62 -4.41
CA PRO A 128 20.80 -18.56 -4.60
C PRO A 128 20.47 -17.52 -5.67
N SER A 129 19.84 -17.94 -6.78
CA SER A 129 19.40 -17.04 -7.85
C SER A 129 18.33 -16.03 -7.41
N LEU A 130 17.68 -16.25 -6.26
CA LEU A 130 16.58 -15.43 -5.75
C LEU A 130 16.84 -14.81 -4.37
N TYR A 131 18.07 -14.84 -3.83
CA TYR A 131 18.36 -14.19 -2.54
C TYR A 131 18.00 -12.71 -2.51
N VAL A 132 18.16 -12.00 -3.62
CA VAL A 132 17.82 -10.57 -3.72
C VAL A 132 16.38 -10.36 -4.19
N ALA A 133 16.01 -10.99 -5.30
CA ALA A 133 14.73 -10.79 -5.97
C ALA A 133 13.56 -11.52 -5.28
N GLY A 134 13.82 -12.69 -4.69
CA GLY A 134 12.82 -13.55 -4.06
C GLY A 134 11.92 -12.83 -3.07
N PRO A 135 12.46 -12.12 -2.07
CA PRO A 135 11.63 -11.38 -1.10
C PRO A 135 10.89 -10.16 -1.68
N ARG A 136 11.27 -9.65 -2.85
CA ARG A 136 10.86 -8.32 -3.34
C ARG A 136 10.01 -8.34 -4.61
N ARG A 137 10.10 -9.40 -5.41
CA ARG A 137 9.36 -9.57 -6.67
C ARG A 137 8.26 -10.61 -6.51
N ILE A 138 7.20 -10.49 -7.28
CA ILE A 138 6.06 -11.42 -7.31
C ILE A 138 6.08 -12.25 -8.61
N ALA A 139 5.20 -13.24 -8.71
CA ALA A 139 5.02 -14.06 -9.93
C ALA A 139 6.34 -14.66 -10.50
N LEU A 140 7.19 -15.19 -9.62
CA LEU A 140 8.54 -15.67 -9.96
C LEU A 140 8.57 -17.07 -10.62
N ARG A 141 7.41 -17.62 -10.98
CA ARG A 141 7.30 -18.90 -11.69
C ARG A 141 7.05 -18.59 -13.16
N ASP A 142 7.84 -19.15 -14.05
CA ASP A 142 7.59 -19.11 -15.49
C ASP A 142 6.88 -20.40 -15.91
N ILE A 143 5.73 -20.24 -16.57
CA ILE A 143 4.84 -21.33 -16.94
C ILE A 143 4.78 -21.39 -18.46
N SER A 144 5.29 -22.48 -19.02
CA SER A 144 5.18 -22.78 -20.44
C SER A 144 4.35 -24.05 -20.63
N GLU A 145 3.35 -23.96 -21.50
CA GLU A 145 2.54 -25.09 -21.94
C GLU A 145 3.09 -25.56 -23.29
N ASP A 146 3.52 -26.83 -23.38
CA ASP A 146 3.88 -27.44 -24.67
C ASP A 146 2.63 -28.06 -25.28
N ASP A 147 2.02 -27.33 -26.22
CA ASP A 147 0.80 -27.72 -26.94
C ASP A 147 0.92 -29.09 -27.62
N LYS A 148 2.13 -29.58 -27.91
CA LYS A 148 2.36 -30.86 -28.60
C LYS A 148 2.46 -32.06 -27.66
N LYS A 149 2.74 -31.85 -26.37
CA LYS A 149 2.95 -32.91 -25.38
C LYS A 149 1.96 -32.89 -24.22
N GLY A 150 1.18 -31.82 -24.07
CA GLY A 150 0.28 -31.64 -22.92
C GLY A 150 1.03 -31.51 -21.59
N GLU A 151 2.33 -31.18 -21.63
CA GLU A 151 3.20 -31.11 -20.46
C GLU A 151 3.39 -29.64 -20.06
N THR A 152 3.04 -29.30 -18.81
CA THR A 152 3.28 -27.97 -18.25
C THR A 152 4.63 -27.95 -17.56
N THR A 153 5.55 -27.10 -18.02
CA THR A 153 6.84 -26.92 -17.32
C THR A 153 6.83 -25.66 -16.48
N VAL A 154 7.29 -25.79 -15.24
CA VAL A 154 7.40 -24.69 -14.27
C VAL A 154 8.87 -24.45 -14.00
N LYS A 155 9.36 -23.26 -14.34
CA LYS A 155 10.73 -22.83 -14.06
C LYS A 155 10.76 -21.57 -13.21
N LEU A 156 11.92 -21.27 -12.63
CA LEU A 156 12.12 -19.96 -12.02
C LEU A 156 12.26 -18.91 -13.11
N LEU A 157 11.53 -17.81 -12.97
CA LEU A 157 11.62 -16.69 -13.89
C LEU A 157 13.03 -16.08 -13.85
N ASP A 158 13.58 -15.73 -15.01
CA ASP A 158 14.78 -14.90 -15.06
C ASP A 158 14.45 -13.49 -14.52
N THR A 159 15.23 -13.06 -13.54
CA THR A 159 15.03 -11.77 -12.86
C THR A 159 15.99 -10.68 -13.29
N SER A 160 16.81 -10.95 -14.32
CA SER A 160 17.81 -10.02 -14.86
C SER A 160 17.20 -8.78 -15.54
N GLU A 161 16.06 -8.95 -16.21
CA GLU A 161 15.41 -7.89 -16.98
C GLU A 161 14.20 -7.24 -16.26
N PRO A 162 13.94 -5.95 -16.55
CA PRO A 162 12.68 -5.28 -16.25
C PRO A 162 11.46 -6.02 -16.79
N ARG A 163 10.34 -5.95 -16.07
CA ARG A 163 9.12 -6.64 -16.49
C ARG A 163 7.86 -5.89 -16.09
N SER A 164 7.21 -5.26 -17.05
CA SER A 164 5.92 -4.58 -16.88
C SER A 164 4.71 -5.48 -17.17
N GLN A 165 4.90 -6.72 -17.63
CA GLN A 165 3.81 -7.63 -18.03
C GLN A 165 4.13 -9.09 -17.72
N PHE A 166 3.12 -9.96 -17.62
CA PHE A 166 3.33 -11.40 -17.50
C PHE A 166 4.04 -11.99 -18.72
N SER A 167 4.88 -13.01 -18.53
CA SER A 167 5.56 -13.70 -19.64
C SER A 167 4.60 -14.45 -20.54
N SER A 168 3.46 -14.91 -19.99
CA SER A 168 2.41 -15.62 -20.71
C SER A 168 1.06 -15.49 -19.98
N ASN A 169 -0.03 -15.80 -20.68
CA ASN A 169 -1.34 -15.94 -20.05
C ASN A 169 -1.33 -17.06 -18.99
N ALA A 170 -0.64 -18.18 -19.25
CA ALA A 170 -0.53 -19.29 -18.31
C ALA A 170 0.08 -18.87 -16.96
N GLN A 171 1.08 -17.98 -16.98
CA GLN A 171 1.65 -17.44 -15.75
C GLN A 171 0.68 -16.53 -14.99
N ARG A 172 -0.09 -15.69 -15.69
CA ARG A 172 -1.14 -14.88 -15.05
C ARG A 172 -2.19 -15.78 -14.41
N GLU A 173 -2.58 -16.85 -15.10
CA GLU A 173 -3.53 -17.84 -14.59
C GLU A 173 -2.96 -18.65 -13.41
N ASP A 174 -1.65 -18.91 -13.36
CA ASP A 174 -1.00 -19.47 -12.16
C ASP A 174 -1.11 -18.52 -10.96
N ALA A 175 -0.86 -17.22 -11.16
CA ALA A 175 -1.02 -16.23 -10.11
C ALA A 175 -2.48 -16.15 -9.63
N ARG A 176 -3.43 -16.10 -10.55
CA ARG A 176 -4.86 -16.14 -10.27
C ARG A 176 -5.24 -17.36 -9.43
N ARG A 177 -4.82 -18.56 -9.85
CA ARG A 177 -5.12 -19.82 -9.17
C ARG A 177 -4.59 -19.82 -7.75
N ALA A 178 -3.35 -19.32 -7.55
CA ALA A 178 -2.77 -19.19 -6.22
C ALA A 178 -3.56 -18.22 -5.33
N VAL A 179 -4.00 -17.08 -5.88
CA VAL A 179 -4.82 -16.08 -5.18
C VAL A 179 -6.19 -16.65 -4.81
N THR A 180 -6.89 -17.30 -5.73
CA THR A 180 -8.19 -17.94 -5.45
C THR A 180 -8.05 -19.04 -4.41
N ASN A 181 -7.02 -19.89 -4.51
CA ASN A 181 -6.73 -20.91 -3.51
C ASN A 181 -6.43 -20.29 -2.14
N TYR A 182 -5.64 -19.21 -2.08
CA TYR A 182 -5.37 -18.50 -0.84
C TYR A 182 -6.64 -17.91 -0.23
N ALA A 183 -7.44 -17.17 -1.02
CA ALA A 183 -8.69 -16.55 -0.58
C ALA A 183 -9.70 -17.59 -0.06
N SER A 184 -9.78 -18.78 -0.67
CA SER A 184 -10.67 -19.88 -0.23
C SER A 184 -10.41 -20.38 1.20
N LYS A 185 -9.23 -20.08 1.76
CA LYS A 185 -8.84 -20.46 3.12
C LYS A 185 -9.28 -19.43 4.17
N LEU A 186 -9.73 -18.26 3.75
CA LEU A 186 -10.27 -17.23 4.64
C LEU A 186 -11.71 -17.60 5.00
N LYS A 187 -11.87 -18.38 6.08
CA LYS A 187 -13.16 -18.96 6.49
C LYS A 187 -13.63 -18.35 7.81
N VAL A 188 -14.95 -18.20 7.93
CA VAL A 188 -15.61 -17.74 9.16
C VAL A 188 -15.31 -18.64 10.35
N ASN A 189 -15.32 -19.96 10.16
CA ASN A 189 -15.07 -20.91 11.26
C ASN A 189 -13.63 -20.89 11.79
N ASP A 190 -12.69 -20.27 11.06
CA ASP A 190 -11.28 -20.17 11.41
C ASP A 190 -10.92 -18.78 11.99
N VAL A 191 -11.94 -17.94 12.25
CA VAL A 191 -11.77 -16.55 12.70
C VAL A 191 -11.41 -16.41 14.17
N LYS A 192 -10.53 -15.46 14.47
CA LYS A 192 -10.37 -14.90 15.82
C LYS A 192 -10.52 -13.39 15.76
N VAL A 193 -11.46 -12.88 16.54
CA VAL A 193 -11.75 -11.45 16.64
C VAL A 193 -11.20 -10.93 17.97
N THR A 194 -10.34 -9.91 17.89
CA THR A 194 -9.82 -9.21 19.06
C THR A 194 -10.30 -7.77 19.03
N VAL A 195 -11.15 -7.39 19.99
CA VAL A 195 -11.64 -6.01 20.12
C VAL A 195 -10.90 -5.33 21.26
N LEU A 196 -10.23 -4.23 20.96
CA LEU A 196 -9.52 -3.42 21.93
C LEU A 196 -10.33 -2.15 22.21
N SER A 197 -10.74 -1.94 23.46
CA SER A 197 -11.42 -0.72 23.88
C SER A 197 -11.24 -0.41 25.36
N LYS A 198 -11.09 0.88 25.67
CA LYS A 198 -11.07 1.39 27.04
C LYS A 198 -12.42 1.23 27.75
N THR A 199 -13.51 1.12 27.00
CA THR A 199 -14.84 0.81 27.55
C THR A 199 -14.92 -0.55 28.29
N PHE A 200 -13.94 -1.45 28.10
CA PHE A 200 -13.81 -2.72 28.81
C PHE A 200 -13.03 -2.61 30.13
N GLU A 201 -12.46 -1.46 30.46
CA GLU A 201 -11.76 -1.24 31.71
C GLU A 201 -12.70 -1.52 32.91
N GLY A 202 -12.22 -2.31 33.87
CA GLY A 202 -13.02 -2.80 34.99
C GLY A 202 -14.06 -3.89 34.65
N LYS A 203 -14.23 -4.28 33.38
CA LYS A 203 -15.21 -5.29 32.92
C LYS A 203 -14.58 -6.61 32.45
N THR A 204 -13.28 -6.76 32.65
CA THR A 204 -12.48 -7.94 32.28
C THR A 204 -12.14 -8.80 33.49
N SER A 205 -12.17 -10.12 33.36
CA SER A 205 -11.89 -11.08 34.43
C SER A 205 -10.53 -11.78 34.30
N MET A 206 -9.85 -11.68 33.15
CA MET A 206 -8.56 -12.33 32.91
C MET A 206 -7.42 -11.32 32.89
N SER A 207 -6.21 -11.81 33.15
CA SER A 207 -4.96 -11.04 33.13
C SER A 207 -3.89 -11.87 32.45
N GLU A 208 -3.23 -11.31 31.43
CA GLU A 208 -2.10 -11.96 30.78
C GLU A 208 -0.93 -12.02 31.77
N ARG A 209 -0.17 -13.13 31.73
CA ARG A 209 0.81 -13.49 32.76
C ARG A 209 1.98 -12.50 32.86
N TRP A 210 2.48 -12.00 31.74
CA TRP A 210 3.75 -11.27 31.69
C TRP A 210 3.58 -9.75 31.74
N TYR A 211 2.61 -9.24 30.98
CA TYR A 211 2.35 -7.80 30.86
C TYR A 211 1.16 -7.33 31.70
N GLY A 212 0.42 -8.27 32.31
CA GLY A 212 -0.76 -7.92 33.11
C GLY A 212 -1.94 -7.40 32.28
N THR A 213 -1.89 -7.54 30.95
CA THR A 213 -2.95 -7.08 30.03
C THR A 213 -4.28 -7.67 30.46
N LYS A 214 -5.26 -6.81 30.72
CA LYS A 214 -6.60 -7.23 31.15
C LYS A 214 -7.47 -7.57 29.94
N TYR A 215 -8.14 -8.72 29.97
CA TYR A 215 -8.92 -9.21 28.83
C TYR A 215 -10.04 -10.16 29.24
N ASN A 216 -10.88 -10.52 28.28
CA ASN A 216 -11.84 -11.63 28.36
C ASN A 216 -11.72 -12.47 27.09
N ILE A 217 -11.93 -13.77 27.20
CA ILE A 217 -12.15 -14.65 26.04
C ILE A 217 -13.58 -15.16 26.13
N LYS A 218 -14.33 -15.03 25.03
CA LYS A 218 -15.68 -15.56 24.90
C LYS A 218 -15.81 -16.29 23.57
N PRO A 219 -16.51 -17.43 23.51
CA PRO A 219 -16.84 -18.06 22.24
C PRO A 219 -17.76 -17.14 21.43
N ILE A 220 -17.56 -17.10 20.11
CA ILE A 220 -18.47 -16.41 19.20
C ILE A 220 -19.75 -17.23 19.12
N LYS A 221 -20.91 -16.57 19.28
CA LYS A 221 -22.21 -17.25 19.26
C LYS A 221 -22.43 -17.91 17.90
N GLN A 222 -23.04 -19.11 17.91
CA GLN A 222 -23.32 -19.85 16.67
C GLN A 222 -24.18 -19.02 15.69
N ALA A 223 -25.16 -18.26 16.19
CA ALA A 223 -25.96 -17.37 15.36
C ALA A 223 -25.11 -16.29 14.65
N THR A 224 -24.10 -15.74 15.33
CA THR A 224 -23.16 -14.77 14.74
C THR A 224 -22.29 -15.43 13.67
N LEU A 225 -21.81 -16.66 13.90
CA LEU A 225 -21.05 -17.41 12.88
C LEU A 225 -21.90 -17.73 11.64
N VAL A 226 -23.17 -18.10 11.83
CA VAL A 226 -24.12 -18.33 10.73
C VAL A 226 -24.35 -17.03 9.94
N ARG A 227 -24.57 -15.91 10.64
CA ARG A 227 -24.70 -14.57 10.04
C ARG A 227 -23.48 -14.24 9.16
N TRP A 228 -22.28 -14.37 9.71
CA TRP A 228 -21.05 -14.07 8.97
C TRP A 228 -20.74 -15.05 7.83
N SER A 229 -21.26 -16.28 7.90
CA SER A 229 -21.11 -17.29 6.84
C SER A 229 -22.08 -17.07 5.67
N SER A 230 -23.06 -16.19 5.83
CA SER A 230 -24.01 -15.82 4.77
C SER A 230 -24.26 -14.30 4.79
N PRO A 231 -23.20 -13.50 4.61
CA PRO A 231 -23.34 -12.05 4.61
C PRO A 231 -24.13 -11.58 3.38
N PRO A 232 -24.70 -10.37 3.40
CA PRO A 232 -25.25 -9.76 2.19
C PRO A 232 -24.19 -9.66 1.09
N LEU A 233 -24.61 -9.69 -0.17
CA LEU A 233 -23.71 -9.50 -1.30
C LEU A 233 -22.96 -8.17 -1.17
N ALA A 234 -21.65 -8.19 -1.40
CA ALA A 234 -20.81 -6.99 -1.39
C ALA A 234 -21.40 -5.87 -2.29
N SER A 235 -21.90 -6.22 -3.46
CA SER A 235 -22.57 -5.27 -4.37
C SER A 235 -23.81 -4.61 -3.76
N GLY A 236 -24.58 -5.33 -2.94
CA GLY A 236 -25.71 -4.78 -2.18
C GLY A 236 -25.30 -3.81 -1.08
N MET A 237 -24.04 -3.88 -0.63
CA MET A 237 -23.43 -2.90 0.28
C MET A 237 -22.76 -1.74 -0.47
N GLY A 238 -22.74 -1.74 -1.81
CA GLY A 238 -21.95 -0.79 -2.60
C GLY A 238 -20.45 -1.06 -2.60
N ILE A 239 -20.03 -2.25 -2.14
CA ILE A 239 -18.65 -2.72 -2.16
C ILE A 239 -18.34 -3.36 -3.52
N SER A 240 -17.21 -3.00 -4.11
CA SER A 240 -16.73 -3.53 -5.38
C SER A 240 -15.22 -3.75 -5.37
N LEU A 241 -14.71 -4.51 -6.34
CA LEU A 241 -13.27 -4.54 -6.62
C LEU A 241 -12.78 -3.15 -7.05
N PRO A 242 -11.48 -2.84 -6.84
CA PRO A 242 -10.88 -1.57 -7.26
C PRO A 242 -11.07 -1.31 -8.75
N ARG A 243 -11.09 -0.05 -9.17
CA ARG A 243 -11.07 0.32 -10.59
C ARG A 243 -9.62 0.32 -11.10
N PRO A 244 -9.39 0.31 -12.43
CA PRO A 244 -8.05 0.44 -12.96
C PRO A 244 -7.35 1.72 -12.46
N ASN A 245 -6.10 1.57 -12.03
CA ASN A 245 -5.31 2.66 -11.48
C ASN A 245 -4.70 3.53 -12.58
N LEU A 246 -5.24 4.74 -12.73
CA LEU A 246 -4.84 5.69 -13.78
C LEU A 246 -3.49 6.38 -13.51
N PHE A 247 -2.93 6.23 -12.31
CA PHE A 247 -1.70 6.89 -11.90
C PHE A 247 -0.44 6.04 -12.10
N ILE A 248 -0.58 4.77 -12.50
CA ILE A 248 0.57 3.93 -12.82
C ILE A 248 1.34 4.57 -13.98
N PRO A 249 2.65 4.85 -13.81
CA PRO A 249 3.44 5.50 -14.84
C PRO A 249 3.68 4.55 -16.02
N SER A 250 3.73 5.12 -17.22
CA SER A 250 4.08 4.40 -18.44
C SER A 250 5.60 4.32 -18.62
N GLU A 251 6.10 3.23 -19.23
CA GLU A 251 7.53 3.09 -19.53
C GLU A 251 8.06 4.24 -20.42
N SER A 252 7.25 4.71 -21.37
CA SER A 252 7.58 5.82 -22.26
C SER A 252 7.57 7.17 -21.54
N GLY A 253 6.74 7.32 -20.50
CA GLY A 253 6.60 8.53 -19.73
C GLY A 253 7.66 8.72 -18.63
N LEU A 254 8.26 7.63 -18.14
CA LEU A 254 9.35 7.70 -17.16
C LEU A 254 10.61 8.36 -17.72
N ARG A 255 10.95 9.54 -17.19
CA ARG A 255 12.13 10.31 -17.62
C ARG A 255 13.33 9.98 -16.73
N LEU A 256 14.37 9.39 -17.32
CA LEU A 256 15.64 9.09 -16.65
C LEU A 256 16.74 10.05 -17.08
N LYS A 257 17.68 10.35 -16.17
CA LYS A 257 18.90 11.07 -16.51
C LYS A 257 19.70 10.27 -17.55
N GLY A 258 20.08 10.92 -18.66
CA GLY A 258 20.96 10.33 -19.69
C GLY A 258 20.27 9.73 -20.92
N LYS A 259 18.94 9.81 -21.06
CA LYS A 259 18.22 9.46 -22.31
C LYS A 259 18.18 10.60 -23.34
N THR A 260 19.01 11.63 -23.23
CA THR A 260 19.29 12.53 -24.37
C THR A 260 20.35 11.87 -25.27
N LYS A 261 20.09 11.78 -26.58
CA LYS A 261 20.99 11.14 -27.57
C LYS A 261 22.47 11.56 -27.41
N ALA A 262 22.71 12.81 -27.02
CA ALA A 262 24.05 13.40 -26.81
C ALA A 262 24.86 12.82 -25.62
N VAL A 263 24.23 12.19 -24.63
CA VAL A 263 24.93 11.62 -23.45
C VAL A 263 25.22 10.12 -23.63
N ALA A 264 24.39 9.41 -24.41
CA ALA A 264 24.56 8.00 -24.72
C ALA A 264 25.81 7.73 -25.57
N GLU A 265 26.21 8.66 -26.44
CA GLU A 265 27.45 8.57 -27.23
C GLU A 265 28.71 8.82 -26.39
N LYS A 266 28.64 9.67 -25.36
CA LYS A 266 29.77 9.99 -24.47
C LYS A 266 30.11 8.89 -23.45
N ASN A 267 29.19 7.96 -23.18
CA ASN A 267 29.36 6.91 -22.17
C ASN A 267 29.85 5.56 -22.72
N LYS A 268 30.41 5.53 -23.93
CA LYS A 268 31.08 4.34 -24.48
C LYS A 268 32.59 4.43 -24.24
N ASN A 269 33.20 3.38 -23.68
CA ASN A 269 34.66 3.29 -23.65
C ASN A 269 35.21 2.94 -25.05
N MET A 270 36.54 2.98 -25.23
CA MET A 270 37.21 2.65 -26.51
C MET A 270 36.87 1.25 -27.08
N ASN A 271 36.26 0.37 -26.28
CA ASN A 271 35.84 -0.98 -26.69
C ASN A 271 34.31 -1.09 -26.90
N GLY A 272 33.58 0.02 -26.97
CA GLY A 272 32.14 0.04 -27.24
C GLY A 272 31.25 -0.41 -26.07
N LYS A 273 31.82 -0.64 -24.88
CA LYS A 273 31.07 -1.05 -23.68
C LYS A 273 30.48 0.18 -22.99
N THR A 274 29.18 0.14 -22.71
CA THR A 274 28.46 1.18 -21.97
C THR A 274 29.00 1.26 -20.54
N ILE A 275 29.58 2.40 -20.18
CA ILE A 275 29.98 2.70 -18.81
C ILE A 275 28.69 3.03 -18.05
N ASP A 276 28.43 2.35 -16.93
CA ASP A 276 27.31 2.71 -16.06
C ASP A 276 27.58 4.11 -15.45
N ALA A 277 26.94 5.13 -16.01
CA ALA A 277 27.04 6.53 -15.58
C ALA A 277 26.66 6.77 -14.10
N ARG A 278 26.19 5.74 -13.38
CA ARG A 278 25.88 5.76 -11.95
C ARG A 278 27.08 5.46 -11.05
N LYS A 279 28.21 4.96 -11.58
CA LYS A 279 29.43 4.71 -10.79
C LYS A 279 30.29 5.97 -10.69
N LYS A 280 29.87 6.92 -9.85
CA LYS A 280 30.77 7.99 -9.36
C LYS A 280 31.88 7.40 -8.49
N THR A 281 33.12 7.89 -8.62
CA THR A 281 34.23 7.56 -7.72
C THR A 281 33.94 8.04 -6.28
N PHE A 282 34.75 7.63 -5.31
CA PHE A 282 34.59 8.09 -3.93
C PHE A 282 34.76 9.60 -3.85
N GLU A 283 35.77 10.14 -4.53
CA GLU A 283 36.10 11.56 -4.60
C GLU A 283 34.95 12.37 -5.22
N GLU A 284 34.37 11.88 -6.33
CA GLU A 284 33.22 12.52 -6.99
C GLU A 284 31.95 12.53 -6.13
N ARG A 285 31.84 11.61 -5.15
CA ARG A 285 30.74 11.59 -4.18
C ARG A 285 30.97 12.53 -3.00
N MET A 286 32.23 12.87 -2.71
CA MET A 286 32.58 13.83 -1.65
C MET A 286 32.45 15.29 -2.10
N VAL A 287 32.29 15.54 -3.40
CA VAL A 287 31.98 16.88 -3.92
C VAL A 287 30.59 17.31 -3.43
N ALA A 288 30.53 18.47 -2.77
CA ALA A 288 29.28 19.02 -2.28
C ALA A 288 28.28 19.21 -3.43
N ALA A 289 27.04 18.77 -3.21
CA ALA A 289 25.98 18.92 -4.18
C ALA A 289 25.66 20.41 -4.37
N THR A 290 25.51 20.86 -5.62
CA THR A 290 25.17 22.26 -5.90
C THR A 290 23.79 22.62 -5.33
N PRO A 291 23.60 23.83 -4.79
CA PRO A 291 22.28 24.25 -4.32
C PRO A 291 21.31 24.46 -5.50
N PRO A 292 19.99 24.46 -5.26
CA PRO A 292 19.00 24.83 -6.27
C PRO A 292 19.20 26.25 -6.81
N ALA A 293 18.99 26.43 -8.12
CA ALA A 293 19.07 27.72 -8.77
C ALA A 293 17.70 28.43 -8.75
N LEU A 294 17.71 29.76 -8.58
CA LEU A 294 16.52 30.59 -8.77
C LEU A 294 16.22 30.70 -10.28
N ILE A 295 15.04 30.25 -10.72
CA ILE A 295 14.65 30.25 -12.14
C ILE A 295 13.50 31.21 -12.45
N ARG A 296 12.80 31.72 -11.42
CA ARG A 296 11.74 32.72 -11.55
C ARG A 296 11.60 33.48 -10.24
N ASP A 297 11.50 34.79 -10.36
CA ASP A 297 11.09 35.68 -9.28
C ASP A 297 10.28 36.83 -9.87
N ASP A 298 8.97 36.87 -9.59
CA ASP A 298 8.05 37.90 -10.10
C ASP A 298 7.33 38.66 -8.97
N GLY A 299 7.83 38.58 -7.74
CA GLY A 299 7.22 39.19 -6.56
C GLY A 299 5.98 38.46 -6.02
N ARG A 300 5.33 37.61 -6.82
CA ARG A 300 4.28 36.68 -6.35
C ARG A 300 4.83 35.28 -6.13
N TRP A 301 5.69 34.80 -7.02
CA TRP A 301 6.28 33.48 -7.00
C TRP A 301 7.80 33.56 -7.06
N THR A 302 8.45 32.85 -6.14
CA THR A 302 9.88 32.57 -6.18
C THR A 302 10.06 31.07 -6.44
N VAL A 303 10.64 30.70 -7.57
CA VAL A 303 10.79 29.30 -7.99
C VAL A 303 12.26 28.92 -8.02
N HIS A 304 12.61 27.95 -7.19
CA HIS A 304 13.92 27.31 -7.19
C HIS A 304 13.84 25.95 -7.86
N PHE A 305 14.84 25.64 -8.68
CA PHE A 305 14.91 24.37 -9.40
C PHE A 305 16.29 23.75 -9.28
N LYS A 306 16.30 22.44 -9.07
CA LYS A 306 17.50 21.60 -9.18
C LYS A 306 17.14 20.31 -9.90
N GLN A 307 17.84 20.03 -11.00
CA GLN A 307 17.79 18.71 -11.61
C GLN A 307 18.61 17.72 -10.78
N ASP A 308 18.08 16.51 -10.57
CA ASP A 308 18.78 15.47 -9.81
C ASP A 308 20.15 15.13 -10.42
N ASP A 309 21.18 15.26 -9.57
CA ASP A 309 22.59 15.01 -9.88
C ASP A 309 23.19 13.87 -9.05
N VAL A 310 22.39 13.23 -8.18
CA VAL A 310 22.85 12.21 -7.23
C VAL A 310 22.21 10.86 -7.48
N PHE A 311 20.88 10.78 -7.65
CA PHE A 311 20.16 9.51 -7.53
C PHE A 311 19.86 8.82 -8.87
N GLY A 312 19.70 9.57 -9.96
CA GLY A 312 19.48 9.06 -11.31
C GLY A 312 18.15 8.33 -11.49
N LYS A 313 17.15 8.62 -10.67
CA LYS A 313 15.83 7.95 -10.67
C LYS A 313 14.79 8.74 -11.46
N PRO A 314 13.74 8.10 -11.97
CA PRO A 314 12.67 8.80 -12.67
C PRO A 314 11.68 9.41 -11.68
N LYS A 315 12.21 10.08 -10.65
CA LYS A 315 11.43 10.67 -9.57
C LYS A 315 11.69 12.17 -9.50
N ALA A 316 10.70 12.90 -9.05
CA ALA A 316 10.80 14.34 -8.79
C ALA A 316 10.07 14.69 -7.50
N PHE A 317 10.40 15.85 -6.95
CA PHE A 317 9.76 16.42 -5.78
C PHE A 317 9.38 17.87 -6.08
N VAL A 318 8.17 18.26 -5.68
CA VAL A 318 7.64 19.61 -5.86
C VAL A 318 7.20 20.11 -4.49
N ILE A 319 7.69 21.27 -4.07
CA ILE A 319 7.32 21.89 -2.79
C ILE A 319 6.72 23.27 -3.09
N LEU A 320 5.48 23.47 -2.69
CA LEU A 320 4.77 24.74 -2.78
C LEU A 320 4.60 25.31 -1.36
N GLN A 321 5.21 26.46 -1.12
CA GLN A 321 5.08 27.18 0.15
C GLN A 321 4.16 28.40 -0.05
N LEU A 322 2.94 28.31 0.47
CA LEU A 322 2.01 29.43 0.54
C LEU A 322 2.29 30.18 1.83
N SER A 323 2.76 31.43 1.71
CA SER A 323 3.13 32.23 2.88
C SER A 323 1.93 32.99 3.43
N SER A 324 1.68 32.88 4.73
CA SER A 324 0.63 33.63 5.43
C SER A 324 1.02 33.83 6.89
N LYS A 325 0.75 35.02 7.44
CA LYS A 325 0.96 35.33 8.86
C LYS A 325 -0.22 34.86 9.74
N ASN A 326 -1.36 34.53 9.13
CA ASN A 326 -2.62 34.31 9.83
C ASN A 326 -2.90 32.84 10.15
N THR A 327 -1.98 31.91 9.84
CA THR A 327 -2.19 30.47 10.07
C THR A 327 -1.85 30.03 11.49
N TYR A 328 -1.03 30.80 12.22
CA TYR A 328 -0.42 30.33 13.47
C TYR A 328 -0.17 31.44 14.50
N ASP A 329 -0.72 32.64 14.32
CA ASP A 329 -0.49 33.79 15.20
C ASP A 329 -1.21 33.71 16.56
N THR A 330 -2.13 32.75 16.72
CA THR A 330 -2.80 32.47 17.99
C THR A 330 -2.87 30.96 18.24
N PRO A 331 -2.94 30.51 19.52
CA PRO A 331 -3.15 29.10 19.84
C PRO A 331 -4.39 28.51 19.16
N LYS A 332 -5.48 29.29 19.08
CA LYS A 332 -6.71 28.88 18.38
C LYS A 332 -6.45 28.56 16.90
N ARG A 333 -5.74 29.44 16.19
CA ARG A 333 -5.42 29.24 14.77
C ARG A 333 -4.43 28.10 14.55
N ALA A 334 -3.46 27.93 15.44
CA ALA A 334 -2.56 26.78 15.42
C ALA A 334 -3.33 25.45 15.53
N VAL A 335 -4.28 25.35 16.46
CA VAL A 335 -5.14 24.16 16.62
C VAL A 335 -6.06 23.97 15.41
N LEU A 336 -6.70 25.04 14.91
CA LEU A 336 -7.52 24.97 13.70
C LEU A 336 -6.70 24.54 12.47
N GLY A 337 -5.44 24.95 12.37
CA GLY A 337 -4.53 24.52 11.32
C GLY A 337 -4.24 23.02 11.37
N GLN A 338 -4.01 22.46 12.57
CA GLN A 338 -3.84 21.01 12.73
C GLN A 338 -5.13 20.23 12.41
N LEU A 339 -6.29 20.75 12.82
CA LEU A 339 -7.58 20.14 12.47
C LEU A 339 -7.84 20.18 10.96
N TYR A 340 -7.51 21.30 10.31
CA TYR A 340 -7.58 21.45 8.86
C TYR A 340 -6.70 20.40 8.17
N GLU A 341 -5.44 20.24 8.59
CA GLU A 341 -4.52 19.23 8.06
C GLU A 341 -5.11 17.82 8.17
N ALA A 342 -5.60 17.44 9.35
CA ALA A 342 -6.21 16.13 9.56
C ALA A 342 -7.46 15.88 8.69
N CYS A 343 -8.37 16.86 8.59
CA CYS A 343 -9.60 16.73 7.78
C CYS A 343 -9.28 16.64 6.29
N VAL A 344 -8.37 17.49 5.82
CA VAL A 344 -7.94 17.52 4.42
C VAL A 344 -7.27 16.21 4.02
N THR A 345 -6.37 15.70 4.85
CA THR A 345 -5.72 14.41 4.59
C THR A 345 -6.73 13.28 4.55
N ASP A 346 -7.61 13.16 5.56
CA ASP A 346 -8.64 12.10 5.58
C ASP A 346 -9.55 12.14 4.34
N ARG A 347 -9.92 13.35 3.89
CA ARG A 347 -10.76 13.51 2.71
C ARG A 347 -10.04 13.16 1.42
N LEU A 348 -8.80 13.61 1.27
CA LEU A 348 -8.02 13.45 0.05
C LEU A 348 -7.51 12.01 -0.12
N GLU A 349 -7.46 11.22 0.96
CA GLU A 349 -6.96 9.85 0.92
C GLU A 349 -7.68 8.98 -0.12
N GLU A 350 -9.01 9.01 -0.15
CA GLU A 350 -9.80 8.23 -1.13
C GLU A 350 -9.49 8.63 -2.59
N TYR A 351 -9.11 9.88 -2.82
CA TYR A 351 -8.72 10.39 -4.14
C TYR A 351 -7.24 10.12 -4.49
N ALA A 352 -6.38 10.01 -3.48
CA ALA A 352 -4.94 9.90 -3.62
C ALA A 352 -4.43 8.46 -3.45
N TYR A 353 -5.26 7.52 -2.99
CA TYR A 353 -4.83 6.16 -2.67
C TYR A 353 -4.23 5.44 -3.89
N ASP A 354 -4.92 5.47 -5.03
CA ASP A 354 -4.43 4.88 -6.29
C ASP A 354 -3.09 5.52 -6.72
N ALA A 355 -2.95 6.84 -6.55
CA ALA A 355 -1.70 7.55 -6.81
C ALA A 355 -0.58 7.10 -5.85
N THR A 356 -0.91 6.90 -4.58
CA THR A 356 0.01 6.43 -3.53
C THR A 356 0.51 5.02 -3.82
N LEU A 357 -0.35 4.12 -4.30
CA LEU A 357 0.04 2.79 -4.78
C LEU A 357 1.05 2.90 -5.94
N ALA A 358 0.86 3.87 -6.83
CA ALA A 358 1.78 4.22 -7.92
C ALA A 358 2.97 5.09 -7.47
N ASP A 359 3.28 5.13 -6.17
CA ASP A 359 4.42 5.85 -5.58
C ASP A 359 4.41 7.37 -5.90
N LEU A 360 3.20 7.94 -6.01
CA LEU A 360 2.94 9.38 -5.99
C LEU A 360 2.40 9.75 -4.60
N SER A 361 3.11 10.63 -3.92
CA SER A 361 2.80 11.08 -2.57
C SER A 361 2.47 12.55 -2.57
N TYR A 362 1.60 12.94 -1.64
CA TYR A 362 1.36 14.33 -1.30
C TYR A 362 1.48 14.52 0.21
N ASN A 363 1.72 15.75 0.64
CA ASN A 363 1.66 16.12 2.05
C ASN A 363 1.16 17.57 2.15
N VAL A 364 0.24 17.80 3.08
CA VAL A 364 -0.26 19.13 3.45
C VAL A 364 0.23 19.39 4.87
N GLN A 365 0.87 20.54 5.10
CA GLN A 365 1.37 20.94 6.41
C GLN A 365 0.99 22.38 6.71
N VAL A 366 0.36 22.61 7.86
CA VAL A 366 0.18 23.98 8.37
C VAL A 366 1.38 24.36 9.25
N LEU A 367 2.14 25.34 8.80
CA LEU A 367 3.35 25.84 9.44
C LEU A 367 3.13 27.26 10.01
N PRO A 368 4.00 27.72 10.92
CA PRO A 368 3.94 29.09 11.44
C PRO A 368 3.98 30.18 10.37
N ARG A 369 4.59 29.89 9.22
CA ARG A 369 4.75 30.83 8.10
C ARG A 369 3.71 30.63 6.99
N GLY A 370 2.73 29.75 7.15
CA GLY A 370 1.67 29.50 6.17
C GLY A 370 1.42 28.02 5.93
N VAL A 371 1.11 27.64 4.69
CA VAL A 371 0.80 26.25 4.32
C VAL A 371 1.84 25.72 3.34
N ARG A 372 2.31 24.49 3.57
CA ARG A 372 3.21 23.77 2.66
C ARG A 372 2.47 22.61 2.02
N LEU A 373 2.51 22.56 0.70
CA LEU A 373 2.10 21.39 -0.08
C LEU A 373 3.35 20.76 -0.67
N SER A 374 3.56 19.47 -0.43
CA SER A 374 4.66 18.73 -1.03
C SER A 374 4.10 17.61 -1.88
N PHE A 375 4.70 17.37 -3.05
CA PHE A 375 4.41 16.24 -3.92
C PHE A 375 5.71 15.53 -4.26
N GLY A 376 5.67 14.21 -4.39
CA GLY A 376 6.85 13.44 -4.75
C GLY A 376 6.50 12.10 -5.35
N GLY A 377 7.34 11.57 -6.23
CA GLY A 377 7.09 10.27 -6.84
C GLY A 377 7.61 10.14 -8.26
N TYR A 378 7.10 9.15 -9.00
CA TYR A 378 7.46 8.97 -10.41
C TYR A 378 7.06 10.18 -11.26
N ASN A 379 7.99 10.67 -12.08
CA ASN A 379 7.85 11.96 -12.76
C ASN A 379 6.82 12.00 -13.90
N ASP A 380 6.40 10.84 -14.43
CA ASP A 380 5.44 10.75 -15.54
C ASP A 380 4.09 11.38 -15.19
N ARG A 381 3.50 10.94 -14.06
CA ARG A 381 2.16 11.33 -13.62
C ARG A 381 2.15 12.40 -12.52
N LEU A 382 3.32 12.84 -12.05
CA LEU A 382 3.44 13.74 -10.90
C LEU A 382 2.77 15.10 -11.12
N ALA A 383 2.89 15.68 -12.32
CA ALA A 383 2.31 16.99 -12.61
C ALA A 383 0.77 16.93 -12.67
N ASP A 384 0.23 15.90 -13.31
CA ASP A 384 -1.22 15.66 -13.38
C ASP A 384 -1.79 15.41 -11.99
N PHE A 385 -1.11 14.58 -11.18
CA PHE A 385 -1.48 14.30 -9.80
C PHE A 385 -1.45 15.55 -8.92
N ALA A 386 -0.38 16.34 -8.98
CA ALA A 386 -0.28 17.59 -8.22
C ALA A 386 -1.39 18.58 -8.62
N SER A 387 -1.71 18.68 -9.92
CA SER A 387 -2.81 19.51 -10.42
C SER A 387 -4.17 19.02 -9.95
N TYR A 388 -4.39 17.70 -9.93
CA TYR A 388 -5.61 17.07 -9.44
C TYR A 388 -5.85 17.36 -7.96
N ILE A 389 -4.85 17.14 -7.10
CA ILE A 389 -4.95 17.37 -5.65
C ILE A 389 -5.12 18.87 -5.33
N THR A 390 -4.33 19.74 -5.96
CA THR A 390 -4.47 21.19 -5.76
C THR A 390 -5.82 21.72 -6.24
N GLY A 391 -6.35 21.17 -7.33
CA GLY A 391 -7.71 21.47 -7.81
C GLY A 391 -8.78 21.10 -6.79
N LYS A 392 -8.66 19.93 -6.16
CA LYS A 392 -9.57 19.48 -5.09
C LYS A 392 -9.50 20.37 -3.85
N LEU A 393 -8.30 20.78 -3.45
CA LEU A 393 -8.12 21.74 -2.36
C LEU A 393 -8.73 23.10 -2.68
N ALA A 394 -8.62 23.59 -3.92
CA ALA A 394 -9.01 24.95 -4.25
C ALA A 394 -10.52 25.15 -4.52
N ARG A 395 -11.22 24.14 -5.04
CA ARG A 395 -12.61 24.26 -5.51
C ARG A 395 -13.65 23.68 -4.56
N ASP A 396 -13.27 22.63 -3.84
CA ASP A 396 -14.21 21.80 -3.09
C ASP A 396 -13.97 21.95 -1.57
N LEU A 397 -13.50 23.11 -1.09
CA LEU A 397 -13.09 23.28 0.32
C LEU A 397 -14.21 22.97 1.32
N ASP A 398 -15.46 23.28 0.96
CA ASP A 398 -16.66 22.97 1.74
C ASP A 398 -17.06 21.48 1.68
N ASP A 399 -16.67 20.76 0.63
CA ASP A 399 -16.81 19.29 0.52
C ASP A 399 -15.62 18.56 1.17
N VAL A 400 -14.54 19.29 1.46
CA VAL A 400 -13.32 18.79 2.10
C VAL A 400 -13.38 18.96 3.61
N LEU A 401 -13.96 20.05 4.10
CA LEU A 401 -14.17 20.26 5.53
C LEU A 401 -15.55 19.76 5.94
N PRO A 402 -15.67 18.95 7.00
CA PRO A 402 -16.99 18.51 7.40
C PRO A 402 -17.80 19.71 7.92
N SER A 403 -19.10 19.72 7.67
CA SER A 403 -19.98 20.79 8.14
C SER A 403 -19.85 20.90 9.67
N ILE A 404 -19.50 22.08 10.20
CA ILE A 404 -19.19 22.31 11.63
C ILE A 404 -20.24 21.72 12.58
N ARG A 405 -21.53 21.68 12.16
CA ARG A 405 -22.64 21.08 12.92
C ARG A 405 -22.54 19.54 13.10
N LYS A 406 -21.87 18.82 12.21
CA LYS A 406 -21.68 17.36 12.28
C LYS A 406 -20.48 16.93 13.15
N ILE A 407 -19.42 17.75 13.22
CA ILE A 407 -18.16 17.38 13.88
C ILE A 407 -18.23 17.58 15.40
N PHE A 408 -18.74 18.72 15.85
CA PHE A 408 -18.64 19.14 17.25
C PHE A 408 -19.89 18.84 18.08
N GLY A 409 -20.87 18.12 17.53
CA GLY A 409 -22.07 17.72 18.25
C GLY A 409 -21.86 16.61 19.28
N HIS A 410 -20.79 15.79 19.16
CA HIS A 410 -20.72 14.52 19.88
C HIS A 410 -19.35 14.02 20.37
N GLN A 411 -18.27 14.79 20.33
CA GLN A 411 -16.98 14.28 20.84
C GLN A 411 -16.79 14.47 22.35
N GLU A 412 -17.26 13.47 23.11
CA GLU A 412 -16.49 12.91 24.22
C GLU A 412 -15.81 11.61 23.75
N ARG A 413 -14.47 11.63 23.84
CA ARG A 413 -13.53 10.52 24.13
C ARG A 413 -13.39 9.32 23.17
N GLU A 414 -12.10 8.96 23.06
CA GLU A 414 -11.49 7.65 22.85
C GLU A 414 -11.05 7.23 21.44
N LYS A 415 -9.72 6.99 21.34
CA LYS A 415 -8.97 6.41 20.23
C LYS A 415 -9.06 4.89 20.30
N LEU A 416 -9.31 4.21 19.18
CA LEU A 416 -9.42 2.75 19.11
C LEU A 416 -8.87 2.20 17.79
N SER A 417 -8.01 1.18 17.83
CA SER A 417 -7.61 0.37 16.67
C SER A 417 -7.78 -1.13 16.96
N CYS A 418 -8.27 -1.92 15.99
CA CYS A 418 -8.59 -3.36 16.13
C CYS A 418 -7.87 -4.20 15.07
N ARG A 419 -7.40 -5.42 15.42
CA ARG A 419 -6.66 -6.38 14.58
C ARG A 419 -7.36 -7.77 14.62
N VAL A 420 -7.81 -8.30 13.49
CA VAL A 420 -8.47 -9.62 13.28
C VAL A 420 -7.49 -10.64 12.72
N ILE A 421 -7.20 -11.75 13.40
CA ILE A 421 -6.25 -12.80 12.98
C ILE A 421 -7.01 -14.08 12.61
N LEU A 422 -6.83 -14.61 11.39
CA LEU A 422 -7.38 -15.91 10.95
C LEU A 422 -6.34 -17.03 11.10
N MET A 423 -6.69 -18.19 11.69
CA MET A 423 -5.79 -19.35 11.86
C MET A 423 -6.38 -20.64 11.28
N LYS A 424 -5.58 -21.37 10.48
CA LYS A 424 -5.95 -22.69 9.92
C LYS A 424 -5.29 -23.83 10.69
N LYS A 425 -6.06 -24.86 11.07
CA LYS A 425 -5.58 -26.12 11.68
C LYS A 425 -5.05 -27.09 10.61
N LYS A 426 -3.95 -27.82 10.91
CA LYS A 426 -3.57 -29.07 10.23
C LYS A 426 -3.69 -30.25 11.20
N PRO A 427 -4.02 -31.46 10.73
CA PRO A 427 -4.03 -32.68 11.53
C PRO A 427 -2.61 -33.23 11.73
N TRP A 428 -2.42 -33.88 12.87
CA TRP A 428 -1.22 -34.55 13.37
C TRP A 428 -0.62 -35.56 12.38
N ILE A 429 0.71 -35.55 12.24
CA ILE A 429 1.56 -36.75 12.10
C ILE A 429 2.91 -36.42 12.77
N LEU A 430 3.20 -37.20 13.82
CA LEU A 430 4.41 -37.39 14.65
C LEU A 430 5.51 -36.31 14.69
#